data_AF-A0A918GFF9-F1
#
_entry.id   AF-A0A918GFF9-F1
#
_cell.length_a   1.000
_cell.length_b   1.000
_cell.length_c   1.000
_cell.angle_alpha   90.00
_cell.angle_beta   90.00
_cell.angle_gamma   90.00
#
_symmetry.space_group_name_H-M   'P 1'
#
loop_
_entity.id
_entity.type
_entity.pdbx_description
1 polymer ?
#
loop_
_entity_poly.entity_id
_entity_poly.type
_entity_poly.pdbx_seq_one_letter_code
_entity_poly.pdbx_strand_id
1 'polypeptide(L)'
;MSRQRVPRLAVIGLLVVALVGLGGSAVAATRTAEAGVQACKDVTSPGGAKVRFCWAYGEGTDFAGGRLPMWLVSGEVFGASFGQVQWVTADGRAVWQSTARPTFVEYFTWASERLRFRACNVNGCGAWVSA
;
A
#
# COMPACT_ATOMS: atom_id res chain seq x y z
N MET A 1 -33.97 -23.65 72.95
CA MET A 1 -33.93 -23.02 71.61
C MET A 1 -33.31 -24.03 70.65
N SER A 2 -34.15 -24.70 69.85
CA SER A 2 -33.81 -25.91 69.10
C SER A 2 -33.36 -25.58 67.67
N ARG A 3 -32.34 -26.30 67.19
CA ARG A 3 -31.86 -26.25 65.80
C ARG A 3 -32.80 -27.06 64.91
N GLN A 4 -33.17 -26.51 63.75
CA GLN A 4 -33.71 -27.31 62.65
C GLN A 4 -33.06 -26.86 61.33
N ARG A 5 -32.26 -27.76 60.76
CA ARG A 5 -31.69 -27.69 59.40
C ARG A 5 -32.55 -28.58 58.50
N VAL A 6 -32.96 -28.11 57.31
CA VAL A 6 -33.09 -28.91 56.06
C VAL A 6 -33.16 -27.94 54.83
N PRO A 7 -33.06 -28.37 53.54
CA PRO A 7 -31.86 -28.12 52.72
C PRO A 7 -32.10 -27.54 51.29
N ARG A 8 -30.98 -27.24 50.60
CA ARG A 8 -30.68 -27.35 49.14
C ARG A 8 -31.71 -26.88 48.09
N LEU A 9 -31.26 -25.98 47.20
CA LEU A 9 -31.12 -26.34 45.78
C LEU A 9 -30.03 -25.49 45.10
N ALA A 10 -29.07 -26.20 44.50
CA ALA A 10 -27.97 -25.64 43.74
C ALA A 10 -28.44 -25.34 42.31
N VAL A 11 -28.16 -24.15 41.79
CA VAL A 11 -28.23 -23.89 40.35
C VAL A 11 -26.81 -23.96 39.81
N ILE A 12 -26.50 -25.11 39.23
CA ILE A 12 -25.33 -25.36 38.40
C ILE A 12 -25.64 -24.77 37.02
N GLY A 13 -24.98 -23.67 36.67
CA GLY A 13 -25.00 -23.07 35.34
C GLY A 13 -23.58 -23.00 34.79
N LEU A 14 -23.24 -24.04 34.02
CA LEU A 14 -21.98 -24.33 33.33
C LEU A 14 -21.31 -23.09 32.69
N LEU A 15 -20.16 -22.65 33.23
CA LEU A 15 -19.25 -21.72 32.55
C LEU A 15 -18.36 -22.54 31.61
N VAL A 16 -18.70 -22.56 30.31
CA VAL A 16 -17.84 -23.20 29.30
C VAL A 16 -16.61 -22.32 29.08
N VAL A 17 -15.46 -22.91 29.41
CA VAL A 17 -14.10 -22.40 29.23
C VAL A 17 -13.84 -22.15 27.74
N ALA A 18 -13.60 -20.90 27.36
CA ALA A 18 -13.03 -20.59 26.04
C ALA A 18 -11.57 -21.06 26.04
N LEU A 19 -11.29 -22.04 25.18
CA LEU A 19 -9.99 -22.69 25.03
C LEU A 19 -8.87 -21.69 24.75
N VAL A 20 -7.77 -21.92 25.47
CA VAL A 20 -6.41 -21.55 25.12
C VAL A 20 -6.03 -22.24 23.80
N GLY A 21 -5.82 -21.44 22.76
CA GLY A 21 -5.19 -21.86 21.50
C GLY A 21 -3.76 -21.34 21.41
N LEU A 22 -2.89 -21.78 22.32
CA LEU A 22 -1.44 -21.70 22.18
C LEU A 22 -0.95 -23.08 21.75
N GLY A 23 -0.65 -23.24 20.46
CA GLY A 23 -0.14 -24.52 19.94
C GLY A 23 -0.29 -24.65 18.44
N GLY A 24 0.58 -23.96 17.70
CA GLY A 24 0.63 -24.05 16.24
C GLY A 24 1.76 -23.20 15.66
N SER A 25 2.92 -23.17 16.31
CA SER A 25 4.13 -22.59 15.74
C SER A 25 4.64 -23.47 14.59
N ALA A 26 5.07 -22.79 13.53
CA ALA A 26 6.06 -23.27 12.54
C ALA A 26 5.59 -24.15 11.37
N VAL A 27 4.59 -23.72 10.57
CA VAL A 27 4.64 -23.94 9.10
C VAL A 27 3.84 -22.86 8.33
N ALA A 28 4.16 -21.58 8.50
CA ALA A 28 3.65 -20.52 7.61
C ALA A 28 4.57 -19.29 7.49
N ALA A 29 5.76 -19.33 8.09
CA ALA A 29 6.86 -18.48 7.65
C ALA A 29 7.44 -19.17 6.42
N THR A 30 6.98 -18.81 5.22
CA THR A 30 7.77 -18.43 4.04
C THR A 30 6.81 -18.44 2.81
N ARG A 31 6.62 -17.27 2.18
CA ARG A 31 6.08 -17.05 0.81
C ARG A 31 4.56 -16.90 0.61
N THR A 32 3.99 -15.80 1.11
CA THR A 32 2.80 -15.06 0.62
C THR A 32 2.71 -13.79 1.47
N ALA A 33 2.53 -12.54 1.03
CA ALA A 33 2.21 -11.94 -0.25
C ALA A 33 2.60 -10.44 -0.14
N GLU A 34 3.49 -9.93 -1.00
CA GLU A 34 3.65 -8.48 -1.21
C GLU A 34 2.86 -8.08 -2.46
N ALA A 35 1.53 -8.16 -2.39
CA ALA A 35 0.70 -7.20 -3.10
C ALA A 35 0.56 -6.02 -2.13
N GLY A 36 1.55 -5.11 -2.14
CA GLY A 36 1.80 -4.19 -1.04
C GLY A 36 0.74 -3.11 -0.91
N VAL A 37 0.38 -2.78 0.33
CA VAL A 37 -0.50 -1.66 0.72
C VAL A 37 -0.23 -0.43 -0.14
N GLN A 38 -1.27 0.11 -0.78
CA GLN A 38 -1.16 1.34 -1.56
C GLN A 38 -0.73 2.49 -0.64
N ALA A 39 0.43 3.08 -0.93
CA ALA A 39 0.91 4.28 -0.26
C ALA A 39 0.46 5.51 -1.06
N CYS A 40 0.15 6.60 -0.37
CA CYS A 40 -0.21 7.87 -0.99
C CYS A 40 0.57 9.02 -0.36
N LYS A 41 0.96 10.00 -1.17
CA LYS A 41 1.67 11.20 -0.72
C LYS A 41 1.26 12.42 -1.54
N ASP A 42 0.97 13.51 -0.82
CA ASP A 42 0.85 14.83 -1.42
C ASP A 42 2.25 15.40 -1.64
N VAL A 43 2.56 15.70 -2.90
CA VAL A 43 3.83 16.28 -3.32
C VAL A 43 3.57 17.72 -3.73
N THR A 44 4.28 18.63 -3.07
CA THR A 44 4.16 20.07 -3.30
C THR A 44 5.51 20.65 -3.68
N SER A 45 5.57 21.43 -4.76
CA SER A 45 6.78 22.18 -5.14
C SER A 45 6.87 23.52 -4.40
N PRO A 46 8.06 24.12 -4.28
CA PRO A 46 8.21 25.48 -3.75
C PRO A 46 7.37 26.54 -4.50
N GLY A 47 7.13 26.33 -5.80
CA GLY A 47 6.30 27.20 -6.64
C GLY A 47 4.79 26.95 -6.52
N GLY A 48 4.34 26.11 -5.59
CA GLY A 48 2.93 25.87 -5.30
C GLY A 48 2.25 24.77 -6.13
N ALA A 49 2.97 24.11 -7.05
CA ALA A 49 2.43 22.95 -7.76
C ALA A 49 2.12 21.83 -6.77
N LYS A 50 0.96 21.17 -6.92
CA LYS A 50 0.52 20.09 -6.03
C LYS A 50 -0.01 18.90 -6.82
N VAL A 51 0.49 17.72 -6.48
CA VAL A 51 0.00 16.43 -7.02
C VAL A 51 -0.03 15.41 -5.89
N ARG A 52 -1.14 14.68 -5.74
CA ARG A 52 -1.19 13.48 -4.91
C ARG A 52 -0.77 12.31 -5.77
N PHE A 53 0.29 11.61 -5.38
CA PHE A 53 0.66 10.33 -5.99
C PHE A 53 0.28 9.21 -5.05
N CYS A 54 -0.32 8.17 -5.58
CA CYS A 54 -0.48 6.90 -4.88
C CYS A 54 0.21 5.80 -5.66
N TRP A 55 0.82 4.86 -4.97
CA TRP A 55 1.56 3.78 -5.60
C TRP A 55 1.47 2.48 -4.82
N ALA A 56 1.53 1.38 -5.56
CA ALA A 56 1.66 0.04 -5.02
C ALA A 56 2.66 -0.74 -5.88
N TYR A 57 3.45 -1.59 -5.21
CA TYR A 57 4.28 -2.58 -5.89
C TYR A 57 3.64 -3.95 -5.74
N GLY A 58 3.64 -4.70 -6.83
CA GLY A 58 3.10 -6.05 -6.85
C GLY A 58 3.38 -6.74 -8.17
N GLU A 59 2.52 -7.69 -8.50
CA GLU A 59 2.63 -8.47 -9.73
C GLU A 59 1.41 -8.22 -10.62
N GLY A 60 1.66 -8.09 -11.91
CA GLY A 60 0.62 -8.16 -12.93
C GLY A 60 1.03 -9.08 -14.07
N THR A 61 0.39 -8.95 -15.21
CA THR A 61 0.52 -9.93 -16.31
C THR A 61 1.01 -9.26 -17.59
N ASP A 62 1.94 -9.88 -18.31
CA ASP A 62 2.35 -9.42 -19.64
C ASP A 62 1.33 -9.84 -20.71
N PHE A 63 1.60 -9.46 -21.95
CA PHE A 63 0.78 -9.81 -23.11
C PHE A 63 0.77 -11.32 -23.44
N ALA A 64 1.69 -12.11 -22.89
CA ALA A 64 1.76 -13.56 -23.05
C ALA A 64 1.16 -14.33 -21.86
N GLY A 65 0.59 -13.63 -20.86
CA GLY A 65 0.04 -14.26 -19.66
C GLY A 65 1.06 -14.55 -18.56
N GLY A 66 2.32 -14.15 -18.74
CA GLY A 66 3.39 -14.30 -17.75
C GLY A 66 3.23 -13.30 -16.61
N ARG A 67 3.51 -13.73 -15.37
CA ARG A 67 3.55 -12.83 -14.20
C ARG A 67 4.81 -11.98 -14.25
N LEU A 68 4.69 -10.68 -14.01
CA LEU A 68 5.83 -9.77 -13.90
C LEU A 68 5.66 -8.76 -12.75
N PRO A 69 6.77 -8.35 -12.10
CA PRO A 69 6.75 -7.28 -11.13
C PRO A 69 6.43 -5.94 -11.80
N MET A 70 5.56 -5.16 -11.19
CA MET A 70 5.20 -3.83 -11.69
C MET A 70 4.82 -2.86 -10.58
N TRP A 71 5.02 -1.58 -10.86
CA TRP A 71 4.43 -0.51 -10.06
C TRP A 71 3.14 -0.04 -10.71
N LEU A 72 2.08 0.01 -9.90
CA LEU A 72 0.86 0.75 -10.22
C LEU A 72 0.98 2.13 -9.58
N VAL A 73 0.85 3.19 -10.38
CA VAL A 73 0.81 4.56 -9.88
C VAL A 73 -0.50 5.19 -10.30
N SER A 74 -1.19 5.81 -9.37
CA SER A 74 -2.26 6.75 -9.66
C SER A 74 -1.90 8.14 -9.16
N GLY A 75 -2.55 9.15 -9.70
CA GLY A 75 -2.39 10.48 -9.16
C GLY A 75 -3.55 11.41 -9.45
N GLU A 76 -3.59 12.47 -8.64
CA GLU A 76 -4.54 13.57 -8.71
C GLU A 76 -3.76 14.88 -8.78
N VAL A 77 -3.99 15.64 -9.85
CA VAL A 77 -3.29 16.88 -10.16
C VAL A 77 -4.18 18.06 -9.79
N PHE A 78 -3.66 18.96 -8.94
CA PHE A 78 -4.42 20.10 -8.43
C PHE A 78 -4.04 21.40 -9.13
N GLY A 79 -5.05 22.14 -9.60
CA GLY A 79 -4.86 23.45 -10.23
C GLY A 79 -3.97 23.39 -11.48
N ALA A 80 -3.22 24.46 -11.74
CA ALA A 80 -2.27 24.54 -12.86
C ALA A 80 -0.95 23.82 -12.54
N SER A 81 -1.02 22.52 -12.24
CA SER A 81 0.12 21.65 -11.93
C SER A 81 0.25 20.53 -12.96
N PHE A 82 1.36 19.81 -12.91
CA PHE A 82 1.54 18.52 -13.57
C PHE A 82 2.49 17.64 -12.74
N GLY A 83 2.28 16.33 -12.80
CA GLY A 83 3.11 15.34 -12.14
C GLY A 83 4.21 14.83 -13.05
N GLN A 84 5.37 14.53 -12.48
CA GLN A 84 6.42 13.77 -13.16
C GLN A 84 6.77 12.52 -12.37
N VAL A 85 6.91 11.41 -13.09
CA VAL A 85 7.33 10.12 -12.57
C VAL A 85 8.66 9.75 -13.25
N GLN A 86 9.65 9.35 -12.47
CA GLN A 86 10.94 8.87 -12.94
C GLN A 86 11.14 7.42 -12.47
N TRP A 87 11.69 6.59 -13.35
CA TRP A 87 12.07 5.21 -13.08
C TRP A 87 13.37 4.85 -13.78
N VAL A 88 13.97 3.74 -13.38
CA VAL A 88 15.15 3.16 -14.03
C VAL A 88 14.71 1.86 -14.68
N THR A 89 15.05 1.68 -15.95
CA THR A 89 14.77 0.45 -16.70
C THR A 89 15.77 -0.65 -16.32
N ALA A 90 15.48 -1.90 -16.68
CA ALA A 90 16.34 -3.05 -16.37
C ALA A 90 17.79 -2.93 -16.90
N ASP A 91 18.00 -2.15 -17.97
CA ASP A 91 19.30 -1.82 -18.56
C ASP A 91 20.01 -0.63 -17.89
N GLY A 92 19.46 -0.08 -16.81
CA GLY A 92 20.04 1.02 -16.03
C GLY A 92 19.75 2.43 -16.55
N ARG A 93 18.93 2.58 -17.58
CA ARG A 93 18.58 3.92 -18.11
C ARG A 93 17.49 4.58 -17.27
N ALA A 94 17.70 5.83 -16.88
CA ALA A 94 16.68 6.65 -16.26
C ALA A 94 15.68 7.17 -17.31
N VAL A 95 14.39 6.95 -17.08
CA VAL A 95 13.29 7.44 -17.91
C VAL A 95 12.36 8.28 -17.05
N TRP A 96 11.75 9.33 -17.63
CA TRP A 96 10.72 10.11 -16.96
C TRP A 96 9.54 10.39 -17.87
N GLN A 97 8.36 10.46 -17.28
CA GLN A 97 7.09 10.79 -17.92
C GLN A 97 6.42 11.94 -17.17
N SER A 98 5.72 12.80 -17.90
CA SER A 98 4.95 13.91 -17.33
C SER A 98 3.46 13.73 -17.64
N THR A 99 2.59 14.12 -16.72
CA THR A 99 1.14 14.14 -16.93
C THR A 99 0.50 15.34 -16.25
N ALA A 100 -0.34 16.05 -17.00
CA ALA A 100 -1.17 17.16 -16.53
C ALA A 100 -2.65 16.76 -16.43
N ARG A 101 -2.98 15.47 -16.61
CA ARG A 101 -4.37 15.00 -16.50
C ARG A 101 -4.83 15.18 -15.05
N PRO A 102 -6.05 15.68 -14.80
CA PRO A 102 -6.56 15.87 -13.44
C PRO A 102 -6.49 14.60 -12.59
N THR A 103 -6.72 13.44 -13.22
CA THR A 103 -6.47 12.13 -12.63
C THR A 103 -5.79 11.21 -13.65
N PHE A 104 -4.96 10.29 -13.18
CA PHE A 104 -4.30 9.29 -14.03
C PHE A 104 -4.01 8.00 -13.27
N VAL A 105 -3.85 6.92 -14.04
CA VAL A 105 -3.36 5.61 -13.59
C VAL A 105 -2.37 5.12 -14.64
N GLU A 106 -1.19 4.72 -14.20
CA GLU A 106 -0.08 4.31 -15.05
C GLU A 106 0.59 3.05 -14.48
N TYR A 107 1.05 2.18 -15.37
CA TYR A 107 1.74 0.95 -15.03
C TYR A 107 3.19 1.04 -15.48
N PHE A 108 4.11 0.86 -14.54
CA PHE A 108 5.55 0.87 -14.83
C PHE A 108 6.07 -0.56 -14.73
N THR A 109 6.00 -1.26 -15.86
CA THR A 109 6.60 -2.57 -16.03
C THR A 109 8.12 -2.43 -16.13
N TRP A 110 8.86 -3.41 -15.61
CA TRP A 110 10.33 -3.47 -15.71
C TRP A 110 11.10 -2.29 -15.09
N ALA A 111 10.46 -1.55 -14.18
CA ALA A 111 11.19 -0.63 -13.31
C ALA A 111 12.07 -1.45 -12.35
N SER A 112 13.39 -1.31 -12.48
CA SER A 112 14.39 -2.05 -11.69
C SER A 112 14.61 -1.45 -10.29
N GLU A 113 14.16 -0.21 -10.10
CA GLU A 113 14.29 0.55 -8.85
C GLU A 113 12.93 1.12 -8.40
N ARG A 114 12.90 1.68 -7.19
CA ARG A 114 11.77 2.46 -6.70
C ARG A 114 11.52 3.69 -7.57
N LEU A 115 10.26 3.96 -7.84
CA LEU A 115 9.84 5.15 -8.57
C LEU A 115 10.16 6.43 -7.79
N ARG A 116 10.40 7.50 -8.53
CA ARG A 116 10.55 8.86 -7.99
C ARG A 116 9.48 9.77 -8.57
N PHE A 117 8.92 10.64 -7.74
CA PHE A 117 7.83 11.54 -8.10
C PHE A 117 8.20 12.99 -7.82
N ARG A 118 7.64 13.92 -8.59
CA ARG A 118 7.65 15.35 -8.24
C ARG A 118 6.44 16.07 -8.83
N ALA A 119 6.04 17.16 -8.18
CA ALA A 119 5.06 18.09 -8.70
C ALA A 119 5.75 19.28 -9.38
N CYS A 120 5.18 19.76 -10.47
CA CYS A 120 5.72 20.87 -11.26
C CYS A 120 4.59 21.81 -11.72
N ASN A 121 4.94 23.06 -11.96
CA ASN A 121 4.10 24.04 -12.65
C ASN A 121 4.98 25.00 -13.48
N VAL A 122 4.41 26.10 -13.95
CA VAL A 122 5.13 27.13 -14.72
C VAL A 122 6.29 27.79 -13.95
N ASN A 123 6.28 27.72 -12.62
CA ASN A 123 7.32 28.29 -11.75
C ASN A 123 8.43 27.29 -11.43
N GLY A 124 8.36 26.07 -11.97
CA GLY A 124 9.37 25.02 -11.79
C GLY A 124 8.85 23.76 -11.10
N CYS A 125 9.79 22.88 -10.75
CA CYS A 125 9.52 21.58 -10.15
C CYS A 125 10.03 21.48 -8.72
N GLY A 126 9.34 20.69 -7.90
CA GLY A 126 9.81 20.30 -6.57
C GLY A 126 10.94 19.26 -6.62
N ALA A 127 11.45 18.94 -5.43
CA ALA A 127 12.40 17.84 -5.26
C ALA A 127 11.75 16.49 -5.58
N TRP A 128 12.59 15.54 -5.99
CA TRP A 128 12.16 14.15 -6.16
C TRP A 128 11.86 13.50 -4.82
N VAL A 129 10.75 12.77 -4.74
CA VAL A 129 10.40 11.92 -3.60
C VAL A 129 10.30 10.47 -4.04
N SER A 130 10.81 9.54 -3.25
CA SER A 130 10.78 8.12 -3.58
C SER A 130 9.50 7.44 -3.12
N ALA A 131 9.13 6.39 -3.85
CA ALA A 131 8.11 5.42 -3.48
C ALA A 131 8.46 4.59 -2.23
#